data_AF-A0A951SYR6-F1
#
_entry.id   AF-A0A951SYR6-F1
#
_cell.length_a   1.000
_cell.length_b   1.000
_cell.length_c   1.000
_cell.angle_alpha   90.00
_cell.angle_beta   90.00
_cell.angle_gamma   90.00
#
_symmetry.space_group_name_H-M   'P 1'
#
loop_
_entity.id
_entity.type
_entity.pdbx_description
1 polymer ?
#
loop_
_entity_poly.entity_id
_entity_poly.type
_entity_poly.pdbx_seq_one_letter_code
_entity_poly.pdbx_strand_id
1 'polypeptide(L)'
;MMQPIRWIDQSLTNQLLQKASTTTRLRLNHNFHHTMEENPHRFLNALTMGTYIRPHRHLFPPKPESFVLLQGALLFLIFNDNGEVSHSRVLVSSDLLALMKESVESP
;
A
#
# COMPACT_ATOMS: atom_id res chain seq x y z
N MET A 1 -25.55 13.43 -3.12
CA MET A 1 -25.85 12.19 -2.36
C MET A 1 -24.66 11.91 -1.45
N MET A 2 -24.90 11.61 -0.17
CA MET A 2 -23.84 11.27 0.77
C MET A 2 -23.25 9.92 0.35
N GLN A 3 -21.92 9.85 0.18
CA GLN A 3 -21.24 8.59 -0.10
C GLN A 3 -21.54 7.62 1.06
N PRO A 4 -21.98 6.39 0.79
CA PRO A 4 -22.26 5.43 1.86
C PRO A 4 -20.98 5.13 2.64
N ILE A 5 -21.11 5.01 3.97
CA ILE A 5 -20.03 4.54 4.84
C ILE A 5 -19.63 3.14 4.37
N ARG A 6 -18.33 2.95 4.11
CA ARG A 6 -17.77 1.63 3.79
C ARG A 6 -16.94 1.15 4.97
N TRP A 7 -17.34 0.00 5.53
CA TRP A 7 -16.60 -0.66 6.60
C TRP A 7 -15.47 -1.50 6.01
N ILE A 8 -14.31 -1.47 6.67
CA ILE A 8 -13.21 -2.40 6.39
C ILE A 8 -13.24 -3.45 7.50
N ASP A 9 -13.85 -4.59 7.22
CA ASP A 9 -14.03 -5.70 8.16
C ASP A 9 -13.29 -6.96 7.71
N GLN A 10 -13.33 -8.00 8.56
CA GLN A 10 -12.64 -9.26 8.27
C GLN A 10 -13.21 -9.99 7.05
N SER A 11 -14.49 -9.80 6.73
CA SER A 11 -15.13 -10.41 5.56
C SER A 11 -14.53 -9.83 4.28
N LEU A 12 -14.45 -8.50 4.21
CA LEU A 12 -13.84 -7.78 3.10
C LEU A 12 -12.37 -8.16 2.94
N THR A 13 -11.57 -8.13 4.01
CA THR A 13 -10.13 -8.43 3.92
C THR A 13 -9.89 -9.87 3.47
N ASN A 14 -10.62 -10.84 4.02
CA ASN A 14 -10.52 -12.25 3.61
C ASN A 14 -10.88 -12.45 2.13
N GLN A 15 -11.96 -11.83 1.66
CA GLN A 15 -12.36 -11.93 0.26
C GLN A 15 -11.31 -11.32 -0.68
N LEU A 16 -10.73 -10.18 -0.31
CA LEU A 16 -9.68 -9.54 -1.12
C LEU A 16 -8.40 -10.37 -1.16
N LEU A 17 -8.00 -10.98 -0.04
CA LEU A 17 -6.83 -11.87 0.02
C LEU A 17 -7.03 -13.14 -0.81
N GLN A 18 -8.23 -13.75 -0.75
CA GLN A 18 -8.57 -14.89 -1.61
C GLN A 18 -8.47 -14.52 -3.09
N LYS A 19 -9.05 -13.38 -3.50
CA LYS A 19 -8.93 -12.89 -4.88
C LYS A 19 -7.49 -12.57 -5.27
N ALA A 20 -6.71 -11.96 -4.39
CA ALA A 20 -5.31 -11.65 -4.66
C ALA A 20 -4.49 -12.92 -4.95
N SER A 21 -4.73 -14.02 -4.22
CA SER A 21 -4.03 -15.30 -4.38
C SER A 21 -4.21 -15.97 -5.74
N THR A 22 -5.27 -15.61 -6.49
CA THR A 22 -5.50 -16.15 -7.83
C THR A 22 -4.87 -15.31 -8.94
N THR A 23 -4.30 -14.15 -8.61
CA THR A 23 -3.63 -13.28 -9.60
C THR A 23 -2.17 -13.66 -9.80
N THR A 24 -1.64 -13.46 -11.00
CA THR A 24 -0.23 -13.74 -11.32
C THR A 24 0.76 -12.98 -10.43
N ARG A 25 0.40 -11.77 -9.98
CA ARG A 25 1.25 -10.93 -9.11
C ARG A 25 0.96 -11.12 -7.62
N LEU A 26 0.02 -12.00 -7.27
CA LEU A 26 -0.38 -12.33 -5.90
C LEU A 26 -0.90 -11.11 -5.10
N ARG A 27 -1.39 -10.09 -5.80
CA ARG A 27 -1.85 -8.84 -5.20
C ARG A 27 -3.05 -8.23 -5.93
N LEU A 28 -3.86 -7.48 -5.18
CA LEU A 28 -5.05 -6.80 -5.68
C LEU A 28 -5.21 -5.42 -5.04
N ASN A 29 -5.50 -4.40 -5.86
CA ASN A 29 -5.96 -3.10 -5.38
C ASN A 29 -7.50 -3.06 -5.32
N HIS A 30 -8.06 -2.67 -4.19
CA HIS A 30 -9.47 -2.35 -4.02
C HIS A 30 -9.63 -0.84 -3.83
N ASN A 31 -10.02 -0.14 -4.89
CA ASN A 31 -10.04 1.33 -4.93
C ASN A 31 -11.30 1.92 -4.29
N PHE A 32 -11.11 2.98 -3.50
CA PHE A 32 -12.19 3.81 -2.97
C PHE A 32 -12.32 5.16 -3.68
N HIS A 33 -11.25 5.62 -4.34
CA HIS A 33 -11.30 6.74 -5.26
C HIS A 33 -12.03 6.33 -6.55
N HIS A 34 -12.79 7.25 -7.11
CA HIS A 34 -13.62 7.06 -8.29
C HIS A 34 -12.89 7.52 -9.55
N THR A 35 -12.03 8.53 -9.42
CA THR A 35 -11.26 9.09 -10.54
C THR A 35 -9.78 9.22 -10.21
N MET A 36 -8.96 9.40 -11.24
CA MET A 36 -7.50 9.49 -11.10
C MET A 36 -7.03 10.87 -10.64
N GLU A 37 -7.93 11.85 -10.66
CA GLU A 37 -7.71 13.24 -10.23
C GLU A 37 -7.90 13.40 -8.71
N GLU A 38 -8.54 12.45 -8.04
CA GLU A 38 -8.66 12.48 -6.57
C GLU A 38 -7.28 12.39 -5.92
N ASN A 39 -7.06 13.20 -4.88
CA ASN A 39 -5.84 13.15 -4.07
C ASN A 39 -6.23 13.29 -2.59
N PRO A 40 -5.94 12.29 -1.73
CA PRO A 40 -5.18 11.06 -2.01
C PRO A 40 -5.99 9.99 -2.75
N HIS A 41 -5.30 9.15 -3.52
CA HIS A 41 -5.84 7.85 -3.96
C HIS A 41 -5.98 6.93 -2.75
N ARG A 42 -7.22 6.68 -2.35
CA ARG A 42 -7.53 5.75 -1.24
C ARG A 42 -7.85 4.38 -1.81
N PHE A 43 -7.19 3.35 -1.29
CA PHE A 43 -7.41 1.95 -1.69
C PHE A 43 -6.88 0.98 -0.64
N LEU A 44 -7.37 -0.26 -0.64
CA LEU A 44 -6.72 -1.39 0.04
C LEU A 44 -5.80 -2.10 -0.93
N ASN A 45 -4.61 -2.46 -0.46
CA ASN A 45 -3.69 -3.32 -1.20
C ASN A 45 -3.65 -4.68 -0.51
N ALA A 46 -4.30 -5.68 -1.11
CA ALA A 46 -4.27 -7.05 -0.62
C ALA A 46 -3.06 -7.76 -1.22
N LEU A 47 -2.12 -8.16 -0.36
CA LEU A 47 -0.88 -8.84 -0.74
C LEU A 47 -0.89 -10.24 -0.12
N THR A 48 -0.63 -11.28 -0.90
CA THR A 48 -0.48 -12.65 -0.38
C THR A 48 0.98 -13.12 -0.42
N MET A 49 1.26 -14.24 0.25
CA MET A 49 2.62 -14.81 0.34
C MET A 49 3.24 -15.00 -1.04
N GLY A 50 4.48 -14.52 -1.21
CA GLY A 50 5.19 -14.52 -2.49
C GLY A 50 5.03 -13.23 -3.30
N THR A 51 4.20 -12.29 -2.84
CA THR A 51 4.10 -10.97 -3.48
C THR A 51 5.41 -10.20 -3.35
N TYR A 52 5.88 -9.66 -4.47
CA TYR A 52 6.96 -8.69 -4.51
C TYR A 52 6.49 -7.38 -5.16
N ILE A 53 6.71 -6.27 -4.47
CA ILE A 53 6.51 -4.93 -5.02
C ILE A 53 7.88 -4.37 -5.37
N ARG A 54 8.10 -4.10 -6.66
CA ARG A 54 9.35 -3.47 -7.11
C ARG A 54 9.53 -2.11 -6.41
N PRO A 55 10.74 -1.77 -5.96
CA PRO A 55 11.06 -0.43 -5.47
C PRO A 55 10.68 0.62 -6.53
N HIS A 56 10.06 1.71 -6.10
CA HIS A 56 9.62 2.78 -7.00
C HIS A 56 9.62 4.13 -6.27
N ARG A 57 9.72 5.20 -7.05
CA ARG A 57 9.71 6.60 -6.59
C ARG A 57 8.68 7.38 -7.41
N HIS A 58 7.95 8.29 -6.75
CA HIS A 58 7.00 9.19 -7.38
C HIS A 58 7.58 10.59 -7.45
N LEU A 59 8.39 10.84 -8.50
CA LEU A 59 9.13 12.10 -8.66
C LEU A 59 8.32 13.18 -9.38
N PHE A 60 7.54 12.82 -10.41
CA PHE A 60 6.79 13.81 -11.19
C PHE A 60 5.48 13.24 -11.78
N PRO A 61 4.32 13.86 -11.51
CA PRO A 61 4.12 14.82 -10.41
C PRO A 61 4.40 14.13 -9.06
N PRO A 62 4.88 14.85 -8.03
CA PRO A 62 5.05 14.29 -6.70
C PRO A 62 3.72 13.71 -6.20
N LYS A 63 3.77 12.47 -5.70
CA LYS A 63 2.61 11.80 -5.09
C LYS A 63 3.01 11.30 -3.70
N PRO A 64 2.60 11.98 -2.62
CA PRO A 64 2.82 11.49 -1.28
C PRO A 64 2.04 10.19 -1.06
N GLU A 65 2.58 9.30 -0.26
CA GLU A 65 1.97 7.99 0.01
C GLU A 65 2.03 7.69 1.51
N SER A 66 1.01 7.00 2.00
CA SER A 66 1.01 6.47 3.36
C SER A 66 0.53 5.04 3.34
N PHE A 67 1.19 4.19 4.12
CA PHE A 67 0.87 2.78 4.25
C PHE A 67 0.44 2.51 5.69
N VAL A 68 -0.70 1.87 5.86
CA VAL A 68 -1.18 1.35 7.15
C VAL A 68 -1.40 -0.13 7.00
N LEU A 69 -0.70 -0.93 7.81
CA LEU A 69 -0.84 -2.38 7.77
C LEU A 69 -2.02 -2.81 8.66
N LEU A 70 -3.12 -3.23 8.02
CA LEU A 70 -4.33 -3.64 8.73
C LEU A 70 -4.28 -5.08 9.26
N GLN A 71 -3.63 -5.98 8.53
CA GLN A 71 -3.56 -7.40 8.87
C GLN A 71 -2.27 -8.03 8.33
N GLY A 72 -1.64 -8.88 9.13
CA GLY A 72 -0.51 -9.71 8.72
C GLY A 72 0.84 -9.04 8.93
N ALA A 73 1.80 -9.36 8.07
CA ALA A 73 3.18 -8.89 8.17
C ALA A 73 3.81 -8.68 6.79
N LEU A 74 4.77 -7.75 6.69
CA LEU A 74 5.58 -7.56 5.48
C LEU A 74 6.98 -7.05 5.83
N LEU A 75 7.94 -7.28 4.93
CA LEU A 75 9.25 -6.63 4.97
C LEU A 75 9.20 -5.36 4.13
N PHE A 76 9.46 -4.21 4.76
CA PHE A 76 9.62 -2.95 4.07
C PHE A 76 11.11 -2.65 3.87
N LEU A 77 11.49 -2.32 2.64
CA LEU A 77 12.86 -1.96 2.26
C LEU A 77 12.87 -0.53 1.72
N ILE A 78 13.76 0.29 2.25
CA ILE A 78 14.01 1.66 1.78
C ILE A 78 15.37 1.66 1.10
N PHE A 79 15.42 2.19 -0.12
CA PHE A 79 16.62 2.25 -0.94
C PHE A 79 17.16 3.68 -0.97
N ASN A 80 18.48 3.84 -0.99
CA ASN A 80 19.13 5.12 -1.27
C ASN A 80 19.22 5.40 -2.79
N ASP A 81 19.76 6.56 -3.16
CA ASP A 81 19.91 6.95 -4.57
C ASP A 81 20.86 6.06 -5.38
N ASN A 82 21.76 5.32 -4.72
CA ASN A 82 22.66 4.35 -5.35
C ASN A 82 21.99 2.99 -5.59
N GLY A 83 20.73 2.81 -5.17
CA GLY A 83 20.00 1.54 -5.29
C GLY A 83 20.34 0.52 -4.20
N GLU A 84 21.02 0.92 -3.13
CA GLU A 84 21.33 0.07 -1.99
C GLU A 84 20.24 0.18 -0.92
N VAL A 85 20.00 -0.89 -0.16
CA VAL A 85 19.07 -0.86 0.97
C VAL A 85 19.66 -0.02 2.10
N SER A 86 19.07 1.15 2.37
CA SER A 86 19.47 2.02 3.48
C SER A 86 18.79 1.65 4.78
N HIS A 87 17.53 1.18 4.72
CA HIS A 87 16.77 0.74 5.89
C HIS A 87 15.91 -0.46 5.53
N SER A 88 15.72 -1.35 6.51
CA SER A 88 14.75 -2.44 6.42
C SER A 88 13.98 -2.54 7.73
N ARG A 89 12.70 -2.90 7.63
CA ARG A 89 11.86 -3.13 8.81
C ARG A 89 10.79 -4.15 8.50
N VAL A 90 10.66 -5.16 9.38
CA VAL A 90 9.48 -6.03 9.38
C VAL A 90 8.35 -5.25 10.06
N LEU A 91 7.22 -5.13 9.37
CA LEU A 91 6.01 -4.54 9.91
C LEU A 91 5.05 -5.68 10.23
N VAL A 92 4.44 -5.63 11.42
CA VAL A 92 3.39 -6.55 11.86
C VAL A 92 2.18 -5.74 12.29
N SER A 93 0.98 -6.20 11.97
CA SER A 93 -0.25 -5.43 12.25
C SER A 93 -0.52 -5.23 13.75
N SER A 94 0.07 -6.04 14.64
CA SER A 94 -0.02 -5.86 16.09
C SER A 94 0.58 -4.56 16.60
N ASP A 95 1.49 -3.95 15.83
CA ASP A 95 2.27 -2.79 16.28
C ASP A 95 1.66 -1.46 15.82
N LEU A 96 0.47 -1.48 15.20
CA LEU A 96 -0.18 -0.34 14.52
C LEU A 96 0.84 0.53 13.79
N LEU A 97 1.47 -0.04 12.76
CA LEU A 97 2.55 0.65 12.09
C LEU A 97 2.06 1.36 10.83
N ALA A 98 2.21 2.69 10.84
CA ALA A 98 2.03 3.54 9.67
C ALA A 98 3.41 3.97 9.15
N LEU A 99 3.59 3.91 7.82
CA LEU A 99 4.71 4.57 7.15
C LEU A 99 4.14 5.76 6.38
N MET A 100 4.60 6.96 6.71
CA MET A 100 4.34 8.16 5.91
C MET A 100 5.55 8.42 5.03
N LYS A 101 5.33 8.47 3.73
CA LYS A 101 6.30 8.90 2.73
C LYS A 101 5.85 10.26 2.23
N GLU A 102 6.56 11.29 2.67
CA GLU A 102 6.35 12.65 2.18
C GLU A 102 6.78 12.75 0.71
N SER A 103 6.12 13.64 -0.02
CA SER A 103 6.63 14.08 -1.32
C SER A 103 7.91 14.85 -1.08
N VAL A 104 9.04 14.33 -1.56
CA VAL A 104 10.26 15.14 -1.65
C VAL A 104 9.99 16.18 -2.73
N GLU A 105 9.97 17.46 -2.36
CA GLU A 105 10.08 18.54 -3.34
C GLU A 105 11.41 18.34 -4.06
N SER A 106 11.38 18.18 -5.38
CA SER A 106 12.60 18.33 -6.17
C SER A 106 13.14 19.73 -5.90
N PRO A 107 14.45 19.91 -5.63
CA PRO A 107 15.04 21.24 -5.52
C PRO A 107 14.89 22.04 -6.82
#